data_AF-A0A1R1CH46-F1
#
_entry.id   AF-A0A1R1CH46-F1
#
_cell.length_a   1.000
_cell.length_b   1.000
_cell.length_c   1.000
_cell.angle_alpha   90.00
_cell.angle_beta   90.00
_cell.angle_gamma   90.00
#
_symmetry.space_group_name_H-M   'P 1'
#
loop_
_entity.id
_entity.type
_entity.pdbx_description
1 polymer ?
#
loop_
_entity_poly.entity_id
_entity_poly.type
_entity_poly.pdbx_seq_one_letter_code
_entity_poly.pdbx_strand_id
1 'polypeptide(L)'
;MRPDHYKLMYEFVMWAGGQSHIAGIALVGPCADDENEEETDLSLLLISDKKAKTVEAILHQFQFEAIDELTKEERGPLTSLRISYASGIDMELGVAEEAWLHAPLEQAAEFAFIQGFKVLLEQEALFEPITSYIETHSFG
;
A
#
# COMPACT_ATOMS: atom_id res chain seq x y z
N MET A 1 -5.93 14.63 -2.13
CA MET A 1 -4.81 14.30 -1.21
C MET A 1 -4.06 15.55 -0.71
N ARG A 2 -3.71 15.62 0.58
CA ARG A 2 -2.98 16.74 1.23
C ARG A 2 -1.49 16.81 0.80
N PRO A 3 -0.83 17.99 0.81
CA PRO A 3 0.60 18.11 0.49
C PRO A 3 1.51 17.19 1.32
N ASP A 4 1.18 16.99 2.60
CA ASP A 4 2.00 16.18 3.49
C ASP A 4 1.88 14.67 3.17
N HIS A 5 0.71 14.20 2.69
CA HIS A 5 0.55 12.84 2.18
C HIS A 5 1.37 12.61 0.91
N TYR A 6 1.43 13.59 0.00
CA TYR A 6 2.29 13.50 -1.18
C TYR A 6 3.77 13.39 -0.79
N LYS A 7 4.20 14.16 0.21
CA LYS A 7 5.58 14.10 0.71
C LYS A 7 5.88 12.73 1.33
N LEU A 8 5.04 12.25 2.24
CA LEU A 8 5.18 10.94 2.87
C LEU A 8 5.22 9.82 1.82
N MET A 9 4.26 9.81 0.88
CA MET A 9 4.20 8.83 -0.20
C MET A 9 5.47 8.87 -1.05
N TYR A 10 5.92 10.05 -1.47
CA TYR A 10 7.13 10.19 -2.28
C TYR A 10 8.37 9.66 -1.54
N GLU A 11 8.57 10.06 -0.28
CA GLU A 11 9.72 9.61 0.51
C GLU A 11 9.67 8.10 0.77
N PHE A 12 8.48 7.55 1.06
CA PHE A 12 8.29 6.13 1.25
C PHE A 12 8.57 5.33 -0.03
N VAL A 13 8.01 5.74 -1.17
CA VAL A 13 8.22 5.06 -2.46
C VAL A 13 9.70 5.12 -2.87
N MET A 14 10.35 6.27 -2.68
CA MET A 14 11.79 6.42 -2.98
C MET A 14 12.65 5.49 -2.10
N TRP A 15 12.35 5.42 -0.80
CA TRP A 15 13.05 4.50 0.11
C TRP A 15 12.77 3.03 -0.25
N ALA A 16 11.51 2.67 -0.47
CA ALA A 16 11.08 1.31 -0.78
C ALA A 16 11.61 0.84 -2.14
N GLY A 17 11.68 1.71 -3.14
CA GLY A 17 12.30 1.41 -4.44
C GLY A 17 13.81 1.13 -4.36
N GLY A 18 14.48 1.56 -3.30
CA GLY A 18 15.87 1.16 -3.00
C GLY A 18 16.01 -0.24 -2.39
N GLN A 19 14.90 -0.89 -2.02
CA GLN A 19 14.91 -2.20 -1.38
C GLN A 19 14.76 -3.30 -2.43
N SER A 20 15.84 -4.05 -2.68
CA SER A 20 15.86 -5.13 -3.70
C SER A 20 14.89 -6.29 -3.47
N HIS A 21 14.22 -6.32 -2.32
CA HIS A 21 13.26 -7.34 -1.93
C HIS A 21 11.81 -6.86 -2.05
N ILE A 22 11.58 -5.61 -2.48
CA ILE A 22 10.27 -5.05 -2.79
C ILE A 22 10.12 -5.08 -4.31
N ALA A 23 9.13 -5.85 -4.77
CA ALA A 23 8.86 -6.11 -6.17
C ALA A 23 7.90 -5.08 -6.79
N GLY A 24 6.94 -4.58 -5.99
CA GLY A 24 5.99 -3.57 -6.44
C GLY A 24 5.31 -2.83 -5.30
N ILE A 25 4.80 -1.64 -5.63
CA ILE A 25 4.08 -0.73 -4.74
C ILE A 25 2.87 -0.18 -5.49
N ALA A 26 1.69 -0.27 -4.89
CA ALA A 26 0.47 0.36 -5.39
C ALA A 26 -0.17 1.24 -4.30
N LEU A 27 -0.74 2.36 -4.72
CA LEU A 27 -1.68 3.16 -3.94
C LEU A 27 -3.07 2.55 -4.07
N VAL A 28 -3.77 2.38 -2.96
CA VAL A 28 -5.06 1.67 -2.92
C VAL A 28 -6.11 2.43 -2.12
N GLY A 29 -7.39 2.18 -2.40
CA GLY A 29 -8.48 2.80 -1.67
C GLY A 29 -8.78 4.24 -2.10
N PRO A 30 -9.59 4.96 -1.31
CA PRO A 30 -10.07 6.30 -1.64
C PRO A 30 -8.96 7.30 -1.98
N CYS A 31 -7.80 7.16 -1.35
CA CYS A 31 -6.64 8.04 -1.58
C CYS A 31 -6.01 7.86 -2.98
N ALA A 32 -6.31 6.75 -3.65
CA ALA A 32 -5.90 6.48 -5.02
C ALA A 32 -6.84 7.08 -6.07
N ASP A 33 -8.03 7.51 -5.69
CA ASP A 33 -8.98 8.21 -6.56
C ASP A 33 -8.65 9.71 -6.62
N ASP A 34 -8.40 10.24 -7.82
CA ASP A 34 -8.09 11.66 -8.00
C ASP A 34 -9.31 12.58 -7.79
N GLU A 35 -10.52 12.02 -7.88
CA GLU A 35 -11.76 12.76 -7.64
C GLU A 35 -12.15 12.78 -6.16
N ASN A 36 -11.40 12.06 -5.31
CA ASN A 36 -11.66 12.03 -3.89
C ASN A 36 -11.08 13.28 -3.18
N GLU A 37 -12.00 14.15 -2.74
CA GLU A 37 -11.67 15.38 -2.01
C GLU A 37 -11.56 15.16 -0.49
N GLU A 38 -11.89 13.99 0.04
CA GLU A 38 -11.84 13.71 1.47
C GLU A 38 -10.41 13.48 1.97
N GLU A 39 -10.13 13.94 3.20
CA GLU A 39 -8.90 13.59 3.91
C GLU A 39 -8.99 12.12 4.34
N THR A 40 -8.29 11.26 3.61
CA THR A 40 -8.25 9.82 3.84
C THR A 40 -6.82 9.35 4.08
N ASP A 41 -6.69 8.26 4.83
CA ASP A 41 -5.42 7.61 5.16
C ASP A 41 -4.65 7.26 3.89
N LEU A 42 -3.33 7.46 3.92
CA LEU A 42 -2.46 7.02 2.83
C LEU A 42 -2.35 5.50 2.88
N SER A 43 -2.93 4.80 1.90
CA SER A 43 -2.98 3.33 1.88
C SER A 43 -2.13 2.76 0.75
N LEU A 44 -1.11 1.97 1.08
CA LEU A 44 -0.20 1.35 0.12
C LEU A 44 -0.22 -0.18 0.23
N LEU A 45 -0.17 -0.86 -0.93
CA LEU A 45 0.10 -2.29 -1.04
C LEU A 45 1.53 -2.50 -1.54
N LEU A 46 2.29 -3.32 -0.82
CA LEU A 46 3.64 -3.73 -1.16
C LEU A 46 3.68 -5.23 -1.46
N ILE A 47 4.27 -5.56 -2.60
CA ILE A 47 4.59 -6.93 -2.98
C ILE A 47 6.08 -7.16 -2.77
N SER A 48 6.43 -8.21 -2.05
CA SER A 48 7.78 -8.50 -1.59
C SER A 48 8.12 -9.98 -1.71
N ASP A 49 9.35 -10.30 -2.13
CA ASP A 49 9.87 -11.69 -2.11
C ASP A 49 10.24 -12.14 -0.68
N LYS A 50 10.32 -11.21 0.26
CA LYS A 50 10.73 -11.42 1.66
C LYS A 50 9.85 -10.58 2.58
N LYS A 51 8.56 -10.94 2.69
CA LYS A 51 7.55 -10.22 3.49
C LYS A 51 8.04 -9.82 4.88
N ALA A 52 8.59 -10.77 5.65
CA ALA A 52 9.09 -10.51 7.00
C ALA A 52 10.23 -9.47 7.01
N LYS A 53 11.15 -9.53 6.04
CA LYS A 53 12.25 -8.57 5.92
C LYS A 53 11.72 -7.18 5.56
N THR A 54 10.74 -7.09 4.66
CA THR A 54 10.12 -5.81 4.30
C THR A 54 9.43 -5.17 5.49
N VAL A 55 8.66 -5.95 6.27
CA VAL A 55 8.03 -5.47 7.50
C VAL A 55 9.07 -4.93 8.48
N GLU A 56 10.14 -5.68 8.75
CA GLU A 56 11.23 -5.22 9.63
C GLU A 56 11.93 -3.97 9.09
N ALA A 57 12.14 -3.89 7.76
CA ALA A 57 12.74 -2.71 7.14
C ALA A 57 11.85 -1.47 7.28
N ILE A 58 10.53 -1.61 7.13
CA ILE A 58 9.57 -0.52 7.34
C ILE A 58 9.65 -0.03 8.79
N LEU A 59 9.60 -0.96 9.76
CA LEU A 59 9.56 -0.63 11.19
C LEU A 59 10.85 0.02 11.72
N HIS A 60 11.99 -0.27 11.09
CA HIS A 60 13.29 0.08 11.66
C HIS A 60 14.19 0.94 10.77
N GLN A 61 13.90 1.06 9.48
CA GLN A 61 14.78 1.76 8.53
C GLN A 61 14.07 2.93 7.83
N PHE A 62 12.76 2.87 7.64
CA PHE A 62 12.01 4.03 7.17
C PHE A 62 11.72 4.97 8.35
N GLN A 63 12.08 6.24 8.20
CA GLN A 63 11.85 7.28 9.19
C GLN A 63 11.34 8.52 8.45
N PHE A 64 10.11 8.93 8.75
CA PHE A 64 9.51 10.13 8.19
C PHE A 64 9.45 11.23 9.25
N GLU A 65 8.73 10.96 10.34
CA GLU A 65 8.66 11.80 11.53
C GLU A 65 8.39 10.96 12.79
N ALA A 66 8.13 11.62 13.92
CA ALA A 66 7.78 10.93 15.15
C ALA A 66 6.47 10.13 14.98
N ILE A 67 6.54 8.83 15.29
CA ILE A 67 5.39 7.94 15.31
C ILE A 67 4.70 8.09 16.67
N ASP A 68 3.39 8.35 16.65
CA ASP A 68 2.54 8.39 17.85
C ASP A 68 1.99 7.00 18.16
N GLU A 69 1.47 6.31 17.14
CA GLU A 69 0.96 4.94 17.26
C GLU A 69 1.44 4.06 16.10
N LEU A 70 1.72 2.80 16.40
CA LEU A 70 2.02 1.78 15.40
C LEU A 70 1.33 0.47 15.76
N THR A 71 0.55 -0.04 14.82
CA THR A 71 -0.12 -1.33 14.93
C THR A 71 0.33 -2.25 13.81
N LYS A 72 0.56 -3.52 14.15
CA LYS A 72 0.85 -4.60 13.20
C LYS A 72 -0.18 -5.71 13.36
N GLU A 73 -0.80 -6.11 12.26
CA GLU A 73 -1.78 -7.19 12.20
C GLU A 73 -1.43 -8.19 11.10
N GLU A 74 -1.57 -9.49 11.40
CA GLU A 74 -1.51 -10.53 10.37
C GLU A 74 -2.94 -10.84 9.91
N ARG A 75 -3.22 -10.61 8.62
CA ARG A 75 -4.52 -10.82 7.96
C ARG A 75 -4.36 -11.90 6.90
N GLY A 76 -4.30 -13.14 7.35
CA GLY A 76 -4.00 -14.29 6.49
C GLY A 76 -2.63 -14.14 5.80
N PRO A 77 -2.56 -14.14 4.46
CA PRO A 77 -1.30 -13.96 3.74
C PRO A 77 -0.76 -12.51 3.77
N LEU A 78 -1.59 -11.52 4.08
CA LEU A 78 -1.23 -10.11 4.18
C LEU A 78 -0.77 -9.74 5.59
N THR A 79 0.27 -8.91 5.72
CA THR A 79 0.61 -8.23 6.97
C THR A 79 0.21 -6.76 6.84
N SER A 80 -0.70 -6.28 7.69
CA SER A 80 -1.09 -4.87 7.74
C SER A 80 -0.27 -4.14 8.80
N LEU A 81 0.27 -2.97 8.44
CA LEU A 81 0.88 -2.02 9.35
C LEU A 81 0.08 -0.72 9.27
N ARG A 82 -0.35 -0.22 10.43
CA ARG A 82 -0.94 1.11 10.55
C ARG A 82 -0.02 1.99 11.37
N ILE A 83 0.35 3.15 10.81
CA ILE A 83 1.29 4.09 11.40
C ILE A 83 0.59 5.44 11.50
N SER A 84 0.42 5.92 12.73
CA SER A 84 -0.08 7.26 13.02
C SER A 84 1.09 8.12 13.43
N TYR A 85 1.30 9.21 12.70
CA TYR A 85 2.38 10.14 12.96
C TYR A 85 1.93 11.32 13.83
N ALA A 86 2.87 11.96 14.53
CA ALA A 86 2.61 13.06 15.45
C ALA A 86 1.95 14.30 14.80
N SER A 87 2.09 14.46 13.47
CA SER A 87 1.36 15.48 12.69
C SER A 87 -0.14 15.19 12.50
N GLY A 88 -0.60 13.99 12.87
CA GLY A 88 -1.96 13.50 12.62
C GLY A 88 -2.15 12.87 11.24
N ILE A 89 -1.06 12.51 10.55
CA ILE A 89 -1.10 11.75 9.30
C ILE A 89 -1.15 10.26 9.62
N ASP A 90 -2.10 9.57 9.00
CA ASP A 90 -2.24 8.12 9.08
C ASP A 90 -1.80 7.45 7.77
N MET A 91 -1.00 6.39 7.90
CA MET A 91 -0.57 5.56 6.79
C MET A 91 -0.87 4.09 7.08
N GLU A 92 -1.54 3.42 6.14
CA GLU A 92 -1.78 1.98 6.15
C GLU A 92 -0.94 1.31 5.07
N LEU A 93 -0.23 0.24 5.45
CA LEU A 93 0.62 -0.55 4.58
C LEU A 93 0.16 -2.01 4.62
N GLY A 94 -0.26 -2.55 3.48
CA GLY A 94 -0.38 -3.98 3.27
C GLY A 94 0.91 -4.54 2.69
N VAL A 95 1.52 -5.54 3.34
CA VAL A 95 2.70 -6.23 2.82
C VAL A 95 2.35 -7.68 2.54
N ALA A 96 2.57 -8.12 1.30
CA ALA A 96 2.28 -9.48 0.85
C ALA A 96 3.40 -10.04 -0.02
N GLU A 97 3.38 -11.36 -0.20
CA GLU A 97 4.17 -12.04 -1.23
C GLU A 97 3.37 -12.10 -2.54
N GLU A 98 4.05 -12.27 -3.67
CA GLU A 98 3.43 -12.28 -5.01
C GLU A 98 2.25 -13.26 -5.15
N ALA A 99 2.32 -14.41 -4.48
CA ALA A 99 1.23 -15.39 -4.48
C ALA A 99 -0.12 -14.82 -4.01
N TRP A 100 -0.10 -13.73 -3.22
CA TRP A 100 -1.31 -13.03 -2.79
C TRP A 100 -2.10 -12.43 -3.96
N LEU A 101 -1.42 -11.95 -5.00
CA LEU A 101 -2.04 -11.36 -6.20
C LEU A 101 -2.86 -12.37 -7.00
N HIS A 102 -2.56 -13.66 -6.84
CA HIS A 102 -3.23 -14.76 -7.54
C HIS A 102 -4.28 -15.47 -6.68
N ALA A 103 -4.37 -15.13 -5.40
CA ALA A 103 -5.43 -15.62 -4.53
C ALA A 103 -6.76 -14.90 -4.88
N PRO A 104 -7.92 -15.54 -4.66
CA PRO A 104 -9.18 -14.82 -4.72
C PRO A 104 -9.14 -13.61 -3.79
N LEU A 105 -9.45 -12.44 -4.32
CA LEU A 105 -9.51 -11.23 -3.51
C LEU A 105 -10.56 -11.42 -2.42
N GLU A 106 -10.17 -11.24 -1.17
CA GLU A 106 -11.14 -11.17 -0.09
C GLU A 106 -11.97 -9.89 -0.25
N GLN A 107 -13.25 -9.92 0.12
CA GLN A 107 -14.21 -8.81 -0.07
C GLN A 107 -13.67 -7.45 0.39
N ALA A 108 -12.87 -7.40 1.47
CA ALA A 108 -12.28 -6.16 1.97
C ALA A 108 -11.18 -5.58 1.04
N ALA A 109 -10.37 -6.44 0.43
CA ALA A 109 -9.36 -6.03 -0.55
C ALA A 109 -10.02 -5.62 -1.87
N GLU A 110 -11.05 -6.37 -2.29
CA GLU A 110 -11.87 -6.06 -3.46
C GLU A 110 -12.48 -4.65 -3.36
N PHE A 111 -13.10 -4.33 -2.22
CA PHE A 111 -13.71 -3.03 -1.99
C PHE A 111 -12.69 -1.89 -2.07
N ALA A 112 -11.52 -2.05 -1.45
CA ALA A 112 -10.47 -1.03 -1.50
C ALA A 112 -9.97 -0.79 -2.94
N PHE A 113 -9.84 -1.83 -3.75
CA PHE A 113 -9.38 -1.69 -5.14
C PHE A 113 -10.40 -1.02 -6.04
N ILE A 114 -11.70 -1.29 -5.82
CA ILE A 114 -12.79 -0.60 -6.55
C ILE A 114 -12.83 0.89 -6.20
N GLN A 115 -12.52 1.25 -4.95
CA GLN A 115 -12.45 2.66 -4.54
C GLN A 115 -11.24 3.41 -5.12
N GLY A 116 -10.24 2.70 -5.64
CA GLY A 116 -9.09 3.30 -6.29
C GLY A 116 -7.88 2.38 -6.25
N PHE A 117 -7.15 2.33 -7.37
CA PHE A 117 -5.90 1.57 -7.47
C PHE A 117 -4.95 2.23 -8.47
N LYS A 118 -3.72 2.51 -8.04
CA LYS A 118 -2.66 3.09 -8.89
C LYS A 118 -1.33 2.43 -8.61
N VAL A 119 -0.69 1.89 -9.64
CA VAL A 119 0.66 1.37 -9.54
C VAL A 119 1.66 2.54 -9.43
N LEU A 120 2.49 2.53 -8.39
CA LEU A 120 3.54 3.53 -8.16
C LEU A 120 4.93 3.03 -8.57
N LEU A 121 5.18 1.73 -8.39
CA LEU A 121 6.41 1.05 -8.76
C LEU A 121 6.12 -0.42 -9.05
N GLU A 122 6.71 -0.97 -10.11
CA GLU A 122 6.74 -2.41 -10.35
C GLU A 122 7.97 -2.78 -11.21
N GLN A 123 8.55 -3.96 -10.99
CA GLN A 123 9.66 -4.46 -11.79
C GLN A 123 9.20 -5.14 -13.09
N GLU A 124 8.11 -5.91 -13.02
CA GLU A 124 7.38 -6.53 -14.12
C GLU A 124 5.89 -6.13 -14.00
N ALA A 125 5.02 -6.55 -14.92
CA ALA A 125 3.57 -6.28 -14.89
C ALA A 125 2.86 -7.05 -13.75
N LEU A 126 3.38 -6.93 -12.52
CA LEU A 126 2.98 -7.67 -11.33
C LEU A 126 1.52 -7.42 -10.99
N PHE A 127 1.06 -6.17 -11.15
CA PHE A 127 -0.30 -5.79 -10.78
C PHE A 127 -1.33 -6.00 -11.91
N GLU A 128 -0.93 -6.57 -13.06
CA GLU A 128 -1.85 -6.86 -14.19
C GLU A 128 -3.09 -7.67 -13.80
N PRO A 129 -3.02 -8.69 -12.91
CA PRO A 129 -4.21 -9.42 -12.47
C PRO A 129 -5.21 -8.52 -11.75
N ILE A 130 -4.74 -7.55 -10.95
CA ILE A 130 -5.60 -6.63 -10.20
C ILE A 130 -6.20 -5.58 -11.15
N THR A 131 -5.39 -4.98 -12.02
CA THR A 131 -5.89 -3.96 -12.96
C THR A 131 -6.94 -4.55 -13.90
N SER A 132 -6.71 -5.77 -14.41
CA SER A 132 -7.69 -6.49 -15.24
C SER A 132 -8.98 -6.83 -14.49
N TYR A 133 -8.87 -7.16 -13.20
CA TYR A 133 -10.02 -7.42 -12.34
C TYR A 133 -10.87 -6.16 -12.16
N ILE A 134 -10.24 -5.02 -11.87
CA ILE A 134 -10.92 -3.73 -11.74
C ILE A 134 -11.63 -3.36 -13.04
N GLU A 135 -10.95 -3.43 -14.19
CA GLU A 135 -11.54 -3.11 -15.51
C GLU A 135 -12.79 -3.93 -15.82
N THR A 136 -12.83 -5.20 -15.39
CA THR A 136 -13.99 -6.08 -15.62
C THR A 136 -15.16 -5.84 -14.65
N HIS A 137 -14.92 -5.18 -13.52
CA HIS A 137 -15.92 -4.96 -12.46
C HIS A 137 -16.27 -3.49 -12.20
N SER A 138 -15.54 -2.54 -12.78
CA SER A 138 -15.85 -1.10 -12.75
C SER A 138 -16.95 -0.68 -13.74
N PHE A 139 -17.47 -1.61 -14.56
CA PHE A 139 -18.66 -1.44 -15.40
C PHE A 139 -19.82 -2.27 -14.86
N GLY A 140 -20.43 -1.82 -13.76
CA GLY A 140 -21.63 -2.38 -13.15
C GLY A 140 -22.57 -1.29 -12.66
#